data_AF-A0A0T6BFD8-F1
#
_entry.id   AF-A0A0T6BFD8-F1
#
_cell.length_a   1.000
_cell.length_b   1.000
_cell.length_c   1.000
_cell.angle_alpha   90.00
_cell.angle_beta   90.00
_cell.angle_gamma   90.00
#
_symmetry.space_group_name_H-M   'P 1'
#
loop_
_entity.id
_entity.type
_entity.pdbx_description
1 polymer ?
#
loop_
_entity_poly.entity_id
_entity_poly.type
_entity_poly.pdbx_seq_one_letter_code
_entity_poly.pdbx_strand_id
1 'polypeptide(L)'
;MFVSYIGLQNLRVGKQAEIILELRDRSDTTLQRGGEAVSAEIKHRETGSTKPLALQIQDNKNGTYRICFTPDIAGKYVLFVNVKSQSIKNNPFAFTVRPLRPHHGTFHCCSFCSSGGSKDAICGCGGKMPGGYKGCGHGHEGHPGRRHWSCCGNILEHSECVRRNSAHYQFTL
;
A
#
# COMPACT_ATOMS: atom_id res chain seq x y z
N MET A 1 -4.45 -30.29 -8.75
CA MET A 1 -4.55 -29.49 -7.52
C MET A 1 -4.75 -28.05 -7.97
N PHE A 2 -5.68 -27.34 -7.33
CA PHE A 2 -5.99 -25.96 -7.64
C PHE A 2 -5.61 -25.09 -6.44
N VAL A 3 -5.46 -23.79 -6.68
CA VAL A 3 -5.25 -22.81 -5.62
C VAL A 3 -6.18 -21.63 -5.87
N SER A 4 -6.93 -21.26 -4.84
CA SER A 4 -7.58 -19.96 -4.78
C SER A 4 -6.68 -18.99 -4.01
N TYR A 5 -6.79 -17.70 -4.28
CA TYR A 5 -5.96 -16.69 -3.62
C TYR A 5 -6.76 -15.44 -3.27
N ILE A 6 -6.36 -14.79 -2.19
CA ILE A 6 -6.81 -13.45 -1.81
C ILE A 6 -5.58 -12.57 -1.53
N GLY A 7 -5.69 -11.26 -1.78
CA GLY A 7 -4.63 -10.29 -1.45
C GLY A 7 -3.77 -9.78 -2.61
N LEU A 8 -4.02 -10.21 -3.86
CA LEU A 8 -3.31 -9.70 -5.06
C LEU A 8 -3.84 -8.34 -5.58
N GLN A 9 -4.53 -7.57 -4.74
CA GLN A 9 -5.21 -6.34 -5.11
C GLN A 9 -4.71 -5.14 -4.31
N ASN A 10 -4.75 -3.96 -4.92
CA ASN A 10 -4.35 -2.69 -4.31
C ASN A 10 -2.93 -2.63 -3.74
N LEU A 11 -2.02 -3.46 -4.25
CA LEU A 11 -0.62 -3.52 -3.84
C LEU A 11 0.12 -2.21 -4.08
N ARG A 12 1.04 -1.88 -3.17
CA ARG A 12 1.85 -0.65 -3.20
C ARG A 12 3.31 -0.92 -2.95
N VAL A 13 4.16 -0.17 -3.66
CA VAL A 13 5.60 -0.11 -3.41
C VAL A 13 5.88 0.23 -1.94
N GLY A 14 6.83 -0.46 -1.33
CA GLY A 14 7.29 -0.24 0.04
C GLY A 14 6.28 -0.61 1.13
N LYS A 15 5.11 -1.17 0.78
CA LYS A 15 4.14 -1.68 1.76
C LYS A 15 4.18 -3.20 1.77
N GLN A 16 4.30 -3.77 2.95
CA GLN A 16 4.18 -5.21 3.12
C GLN A 16 2.78 -5.65 2.66
N ALA A 17 2.77 -6.63 1.78
CA ALA A 17 1.59 -7.26 1.23
C ALA A 17 1.50 -8.70 1.71
N GLU A 18 0.26 -9.17 1.80
CA GLU A 18 -0.08 -10.52 2.22
C GLU A 18 -0.97 -11.16 1.16
N ILE A 19 -0.63 -12.39 0.78
CA ILE A 19 -1.47 -13.26 -0.04
C ILE A 19 -1.81 -14.48 0.81
N ILE A 20 -3.10 -14.85 0.87
CA ILE A 20 -3.49 -16.14 1.39
C ILE A 20 -3.79 -17.04 0.20
N LEU A 21 -3.04 -18.14 0.10
CA LEU A 21 -3.31 -19.24 -0.82
C LEU A 21 -4.14 -20.28 -0.10
N GLU A 22 -5.21 -20.75 -0.73
CA GLU A 22 -6.02 -21.86 -0.23
C GLU A 22 -5.88 -23.02 -1.22
N LEU A 23 -5.34 -24.14 -0.73
CA LEU A 23 -5.15 -25.33 -1.55
C LEU A 23 -6.48 -26.07 -1.71
N ARG A 24 -6.77 -26.48 -2.95
CA ARG A 24 -7.95 -27.25 -3.30
C ARG A 24 -7.61 -28.54 -4.03
N ASP A 25 -8.37 -29.58 -3.73
CA ASP A 25 -8.23 -30.90 -4.34
C ASP A 25 -8.80 -30.95 -5.77
N ARG A 26 -8.92 -32.14 -6.36
CA ARG A 26 -9.43 -32.30 -7.74
C ARG A 26 -10.93 -32.02 -7.86
N SER A 27 -11.64 -32.06 -6.75
CA SER A 27 -13.09 -31.83 -6.64
C SER A 27 -13.41 -30.38 -6.25
N ASP A 28 -12.42 -29.47 -6.34
CA ASP A 28 -12.51 -28.07 -5.92
C ASP A 28 -12.86 -27.88 -4.42
N THR A 29 -12.59 -28.91 -3.59
CA THR A 29 -12.80 -28.85 -2.15
C THR A 29 -11.54 -28.36 -1.45
N THR A 30 -11.70 -27.49 -0.45
CA THR A 30 -10.59 -26.94 0.33
C THR A 30 -9.94 -28.03 1.19
N LEU A 31 -8.61 -28.05 1.20
CA LEU A 31 -7.91 -28.94 2.11
C LEU A 31 -8.17 -28.53 3.55
N GLN A 32 -8.46 -29.50 4.41
CA GLN A 32 -8.73 -29.27 5.84
C GLN A 32 -7.48 -29.31 6.71
N ARG A 33 -6.31 -29.60 6.10
CA ARG A 33 -5.02 -29.74 6.78
C ARG A 33 -3.93 -29.10 5.94
N GLY A 34 -2.97 -28.48 6.61
CA GLY A 34 -1.71 -28.06 5.97
C GLY A 34 -0.70 -29.19 5.90
N GLY A 35 0.58 -28.84 5.82
CA GLY A 35 1.71 -29.77 5.76
C GLY A 35 2.23 -30.03 4.34
N GLU A 36 1.55 -29.52 3.32
CA GLU A 36 2.04 -29.61 1.94
C GLU A 36 3.22 -28.66 1.71
N ALA A 37 4.22 -29.15 0.99
CA ALA A 37 5.38 -28.36 0.58
C ALA A 37 4.96 -27.36 -0.49
N VAL A 38 4.70 -26.12 -0.09
CA VAL A 38 4.37 -24.99 -0.98
C VAL A 38 5.60 -24.12 -1.17
N SER A 39 5.98 -23.87 -2.42
CA SER A 39 6.97 -22.88 -2.79
C SER A 39 6.37 -21.85 -3.74
N ALA A 40 6.85 -20.62 -3.66
CA ALA A 40 6.39 -19.54 -4.51
C ALA A 40 7.54 -18.65 -4.96
N GLU A 41 7.38 -18.02 -6.12
CA GLU A 41 8.35 -17.09 -6.67
C GLU A 41 7.61 -15.90 -7.31
N ILE A 42 8.04 -14.68 -6.99
CA ILE A 42 7.49 -13.45 -7.57
C ILE A 42 8.56 -12.81 -8.46
N LYS A 43 8.23 -12.59 -9.74
CA LYS A 43 9.11 -11.92 -10.71
C LYS A 43 8.48 -10.63 -11.23
N HIS A 44 9.30 -9.61 -11.40
CA HIS A 44 8.89 -8.39 -12.10
C HIS A 44 8.93 -8.63 -13.62
N ARG A 45 7.83 -8.32 -14.31
CA ARG A 45 7.66 -8.67 -15.74
C ARG A 45 8.45 -7.75 -16.68
N GLU A 46 8.71 -6.51 -16.27
CA GLU A 46 9.17 -5.45 -17.19
C GLU A 46 10.66 -5.12 -17.07
N THR A 47 11.32 -5.40 -15.93
CA THR A 47 12.75 -5.08 -15.76
C THR A 47 13.69 -6.16 -16.29
N GLY A 48 13.18 -7.32 -16.72
CA GLY A 48 14.01 -8.49 -17.02
C GLY A 48 14.88 -8.95 -15.84
N SER A 49 14.62 -8.41 -14.64
CA SER A 49 15.38 -8.72 -13.44
C SER A 49 15.23 -10.20 -13.12
N THR A 50 16.36 -10.90 -13.08
CA THR A 50 16.42 -12.30 -12.67
C THR A 50 16.32 -12.46 -11.16
N LYS A 51 16.38 -11.36 -10.39
CA LYS A 51 16.30 -11.41 -8.93
C LYS A 51 14.83 -11.51 -8.50
N PRO A 52 14.38 -12.67 -7.97
CA PRO A 52 13.04 -12.79 -7.45
C PRO A 52 12.86 -11.93 -6.21
N LEU A 53 11.63 -11.47 -5.98
CA LEU A 53 11.29 -10.72 -4.79
C LEU A 53 11.38 -11.62 -3.55
N ALA A 54 11.98 -11.12 -2.47
CA ALA A 54 12.04 -11.87 -1.21
C ALA A 54 10.62 -12.09 -0.65
N LEU A 55 10.33 -13.32 -0.26
CA LEU A 55 9.03 -13.77 0.20
C LEU A 55 9.16 -14.69 1.42
N GLN A 56 8.18 -14.60 2.31
CA GLN A 56 8.03 -15.46 3.47
C GLN A 56 6.74 -16.26 3.30
N ILE A 57 6.82 -17.58 3.39
CA ILE A 57 5.66 -18.47 3.30
C ILE A 57 5.45 -19.12 4.67
N GLN A 58 4.24 -19.02 5.19
CA GLN A 58 3.81 -19.63 6.44
C GLN A 58 2.62 -20.55 6.18
N ASP A 59 2.71 -21.80 6.62
CA ASP A 59 1.59 -22.73 6.63
C ASP A 59 0.71 -22.48 7.86
N ASN A 60 -0.57 -22.20 7.65
CA ASN A 60 -1.55 -22.01 8.72
C ASN A 60 -2.11 -23.33 9.26
N LYS A 61 -1.64 -24.47 8.75
CA LYS A 61 -2.00 -25.85 9.15
C LYS A 61 -3.46 -26.24 8.92
N ASN A 62 -4.20 -25.41 8.20
CA ASN A 62 -5.62 -25.60 7.89
C ASN A 62 -5.89 -25.66 6.37
N GLY A 63 -4.87 -25.95 5.56
CA GLY A 63 -4.95 -25.94 4.10
C GLY A 63 -4.75 -24.57 3.44
N THR A 64 -4.53 -23.53 4.26
CA THR A 64 -4.18 -22.18 3.77
C THR A 64 -2.72 -21.83 4.08
N TYR A 65 -2.12 -21.06 3.18
CA TYR A 65 -0.72 -20.64 3.24
C TYR A 65 -0.64 -19.13 3.07
N ARG A 66 0.04 -18.48 4.01
CA ARG A 66 0.24 -17.04 4.02
C ARG A 66 1.58 -16.70 3.40
N ILE A 67 1.56 -15.91 2.32
CA ILE A 67 2.75 -15.39 1.65
C ILE A 67 2.86 -13.90 1.94
N CYS A 68 3.98 -13.48 2.57
CA CYS A 68 4.28 -12.08 2.85
C CYS A 68 5.46 -11.61 1.99
N PHE A 69 5.35 -10.42 1.40
CA PHE A 69 6.41 -9.79 0.60
C PHE A 69 6.28 -8.26 0.64
N THR A 70 7.32 -7.53 0.26
CA THR A 70 7.27 -6.05 0.14
C THR A 70 7.85 -5.67 -1.22
N PRO A 71 7.02 -5.24 -2.20
CA PRO A 71 7.54 -4.87 -3.52
C PRO A 71 8.27 -3.52 -3.44
N ASP A 72 9.42 -3.45 -4.09
CA ASP A 72 10.32 -2.29 -4.11
C ASP A 72 10.13 -1.39 -5.34
N ILE A 73 9.59 -1.96 -6.42
CA ILE A 73 9.38 -1.28 -7.71
C ILE A 73 7.90 -1.38 -8.10
N ALA A 74 7.37 -0.32 -8.72
CA ALA A 74 6.02 -0.35 -9.27
C ALA A 74 6.03 -1.01 -10.65
N GLY A 75 4.97 -1.76 -10.97
CA GLY A 75 4.85 -2.40 -12.26
C GLY A 75 4.06 -3.71 -12.21
N LYS A 76 4.18 -4.49 -13.28
CA LYS A 76 3.50 -5.77 -13.44
C LYS A 76 4.40 -6.89 -12.91
N TYR A 77 3.82 -7.76 -12.10
CA TYR A 77 4.47 -8.92 -11.53
C TYR A 77 3.75 -10.20 -11.90
N VAL A 78 4.46 -11.32 -11.78
CA VAL A 78 3.92 -12.66 -11.91
C VAL A 78 4.30 -13.50 -10.69
N LEU A 79 3.32 -14.18 -10.11
CA LEU A 79 3.48 -15.16 -9.03
C LEU A 79 3.46 -16.57 -9.61
N PHE A 80 4.51 -17.33 -9.36
CA PHE A 80 4.59 -18.76 -9.61
C PHE A 80 4.37 -19.50 -8.29
N VAL A 81 3.51 -20.53 -8.28
CA VAL A 81 3.25 -21.36 -7.09
C VAL A 81 3.47 -22.82 -7.42
N ASN A 82 4.31 -23.52 -6.67
CA ASN A 82 4.46 -24.97 -6.79
C ASN A 82 4.01 -25.65 -5.49
N VAL A 83 3.33 -26.79 -5.63
CA VAL A 83 2.92 -27.63 -4.50
C VAL A 83 3.51 -29.01 -4.73
N LYS A 84 4.22 -29.58 -3.74
CA LYS A 84 4.98 -30.84 -3.90
C LYS A 84 5.93 -30.83 -5.10
N SER A 85 6.61 -29.70 -5.34
CA SER A 85 7.49 -29.49 -6.49
C SER A 85 6.78 -29.59 -7.86
N GLN A 86 5.45 -29.54 -7.90
CA GLN A 86 4.66 -29.54 -9.14
C GLN A 86 3.98 -28.18 -9.33
N SER A 87 4.02 -27.67 -10.56
CA SER A 87 3.32 -26.45 -10.94
C SER A 87 1.81 -26.66 -10.85
N ILE A 88 1.11 -25.71 -10.24
CA ILE A 88 -0.35 -25.76 -10.14
C ILE A 88 -1.02 -25.27 -11.43
N LYS A 89 -2.32 -25.57 -11.56
CA LYS A 89 -3.13 -25.03 -12.66
C LYS A 89 -3.21 -23.50 -12.57
N ASN A 90 -3.23 -22.83 -13.71
CA ASN A 90 -3.33 -21.36 -13.84
C ASN A 90 -2.10 -20.57 -13.39
N ASN A 91 -0.97 -21.24 -13.14
CA ASN A 91 0.31 -20.56 -13.09
C ASN A 91 0.67 -19.94 -14.45
N PRO A 92 1.33 -18.77 -14.49
CA PRO A 92 1.55 -17.85 -13.37
C PRO A 92 0.36 -16.89 -13.15
N PHE A 93 0.22 -16.37 -11.93
CA PHE A 93 -0.77 -15.34 -11.60
C PHE A 93 -0.19 -13.94 -11.82
N ALA A 94 -0.75 -13.18 -12.76
CA ALA A 94 -0.35 -11.81 -13.01
C ALA A 94 -1.02 -10.84 -12.02
N PHE A 95 -0.27 -9.87 -11.51
CA PHE A 95 -0.78 -8.80 -10.67
C PHE A 95 0.01 -7.50 -10.87
N THR A 96 -0.52 -6.39 -10.35
CA THR A 96 0.06 -5.06 -10.54
C THR A 96 0.35 -4.42 -9.19
N VAL A 97 1.58 -3.94 -9.01
CA VAL A 97 2.00 -3.09 -7.89
C VAL A 97 1.96 -1.65 -8.35
N ARG A 98 1.22 -0.80 -7.62
CA ARG A 98 1.15 0.63 -7.91
C ARG A 98 2.21 1.40 -7.11
N PRO A 99 2.72 2.52 -7.63
CA PRO A 99 3.51 3.43 -6.79
C PRO A 99 2.66 3.94 -5.63
N LEU A 100 3.31 4.29 -4.52
CA LEU A 100 2.64 5.08 -3.48
C LEU A 100 2.20 6.42 -4.10
N ARG A 101 0.94 6.81 -3.92
CA ARG A 101 0.52 8.17 -4.28
C ARG A 101 1.38 9.16 -3.51
N PRO A 102 2.15 10.01 -4.20
CA PRO A 102 2.95 11.02 -3.53
C PRO A 102 2.03 12.04 -2.87
N HIS A 103 2.49 12.57 -1.75
CA HIS A 103 1.89 13.76 -1.18
C HIS A 103 2.38 14.96 -1.99
N HIS A 104 1.45 15.84 -2.36
CA HIS A 104 1.76 17.08 -3.08
C HIS A 104 1.82 18.29 -2.11
N GLY A 105 1.54 18.04 -0.83
CA GLY A 105 1.63 19.03 0.24
C GLY A 105 2.93 18.89 1.01
N THR A 106 3.06 19.61 2.12
CA THR A 106 4.21 19.53 3.03
C THR A 106 3.81 18.74 4.27
N PHE A 107 4.69 17.88 4.80
CA PHE A 107 4.46 17.21 6.07
C PHE A 107 4.76 18.13 7.25
N HIS A 108 3.72 18.50 7.99
CA HIS A 108 3.73 19.70 8.82
C HIS A 108 2.57 19.66 9.82
N CYS A 109 2.68 20.24 11.01
CA CYS A 109 1.64 20.21 12.06
C CYS A 109 0.42 21.13 11.85
N CYS A 110 0.29 21.82 10.72
CA CYS A 110 -0.81 22.73 10.42
C CYS A 110 -1.07 22.75 8.90
N SER A 111 -2.34 22.62 8.51
CA SER A 111 -2.78 22.60 7.10
C SER A 111 -3.21 23.99 6.66
N PHE A 112 -2.58 24.55 5.62
CA PHE A 112 -2.97 25.86 5.05
C PHE A 112 -3.97 25.75 3.89
N CYS A 113 -4.29 24.53 3.39
CA CYS A 113 -5.32 24.37 2.35
C CYS A 113 -6.76 24.65 2.85
N SER A 114 -6.94 24.93 4.16
CA SER A 114 -8.23 25.10 4.85
C SER A 114 -8.56 26.55 5.24
N SER A 115 -7.65 27.51 5.05
CA SER A 115 -7.85 28.87 5.55
C SER A 115 -8.87 29.69 4.77
N GLY A 116 -9.36 29.21 3.62
CA GLY A 116 -10.37 29.91 2.81
C GLY A 116 -9.96 31.32 2.36
N GLY A 117 -8.66 31.63 2.35
CA GLY A 117 -8.15 32.98 2.11
C GLY A 117 -8.06 33.87 3.37
N SER A 118 -8.27 33.32 4.57
CA SER A 118 -8.07 34.07 5.81
C SER A 118 -6.60 34.38 5.98
N LYS A 119 -6.34 35.68 6.01
CA LYS A 119 -5.00 36.26 6.06
C LYS A 119 -4.25 35.79 7.34
N ASP A 120 -4.97 35.20 8.31
CA ASP A 120 -4.53 34.57 9.58
C ASP A 120 -3.66 33.35 9.48
N ALA A 121 -3.46 32.72 8.34
CA ALA A 121 -2.84 31.42 8.44
C ALA A 121 -1.30 31.53 8.60
N ILE A 122 -0.70 30.70 9.48
CA ILE A 122 0.73 30.35 9.41
C ILE A 122 0.90 28.83 9.58
N CYS A 123 1.74 28.29 8.72
CA CYS A 123 2.67 27.19 8.94
C CYS A 123 2.32 26.07 9.94
N GLY A 124 2.49 24.83 9.46
CA GLY A 124 2.60 23.57 10.20
C GLY A 124 3.87 23.33 11.00
N CYS A 125 4.35 24.39 11.59
CA CYS A 125 5.14 24.35 12.80
C CYS A 125 5.03 25.70 13.48
N GLY A 126 4.65 26.73 12.71
CA GLY A 126 4.41 28.10 13.12
C GLY A 126 3.49 28.20 14.33
N GLY A 127 4.09 28.12 15.51
CA GLY A 127 3.71 29.05 16.55
C GLY A 127 3.85 30.49 16.02
N LYS A 128 3.22 31.51 16.59
CA LYS A 128 2.03 31.51 17.45
C LYS A 128 1.05 32.53 16.89
N MET A 129 -0.22 32.39 17.28
CA MET A 129 -1.34 33.28 17.00
C MET A 129 -1.57 34.41 18.06
N PRO A 130 -0.88 35.55 18.06
CA PRO A 130 -1.40 36.86 18.54
C PRO A 130 -1.35 37.91 17.41
N GLY A 131 -1.75 39.15 17.69
CA GLY A 131 -1.69 40.29 16.77
C GLY A 131 -0.90 40.11 15.46
N GLY A 132 -1.62 40.06 14.33
CA GLY A 132 -1.07 40.06 12.97
C GLY A 132 -1.72 39.00 12.11
N TYR A 133 -1.01 37.90 11.86
CA TYR A 133 -1.48 36.66 11.25
C TYR A 133 -0.59 35.53 11.74
N LYS A 134 -1.14 34.33 11.73
CA LYS A 134 -1.12 33.53 12.94
C LYS A 134 -1.12 32.01 12.65
N GLY A 135 0.01 31.38 12.86
CA GLY A 135 0.11 29.94 12.70
C GLY A 135 -0.45 29.21 13.86
N CYS A 136 -1.17 28.17 13.48
CA CYS A 136 -2.34 27.75 14.21
C CYS A 136 -2.68 26.32 13.83
N GLY A 137 -3.20 25.47 14.71
CA GLY A 137 -3.58 25.58 16.11
C GLY A 137 -4.31 24.27 16.43
N HIS A 138 -3.79 23.54 17.40
CA HIS A 138 -4.30 22.26 17.87
C HIS A 138 -5.66 22.48 18.56
N GLY A 139 -6.69 21.71 18.18
CA GLY A 139 -7.99 21.69 18.89
C GLY A 139 -9.21 22.21 18.13
N HIS A 140 -9.12 22.53 16.84
CA HIS A 140 -10.32 22.69 16.01
C HIS A 140 -10.80 21.34 15.47
N GLU A 141 -12.10 21.20 15.23
CA GLU A 141 -12.68 20.00 14.64
C GLU A 141 -12.02 19.71 13.28
N GLY A 142 -11.50 18.50 13.10
CA GLY A 142 -10.75 18.09 11.90
C GLY A 142 -9.22 18.24 11.94
N HIS A 143 -8.62 18.84 12.99
CA HIS A 143 -7.16 18.84 13.17
C HIS A 143 -6.69 17.55 13.86
N PRO A 144 -5.66 16.84 13.36
CA PRO A 144 -5.22 15.57 13.93
C PRO A 144 -4.34 15.66 15.18
N GLY A 145 -4.08 16.87 15.70
CA GLY A 145 -3.28 17.11 16.91
C GLY A 145 -1.77 16.87 16.75
N ARG A 146 -1.28 16.62 15.53
CA ARG A 146 0.14 16.32 15.23
C ARG A 146 0.53 16.67 13.79
N ARG A 147 1.82 16.51 13.43
CA ARG A 147 2.32 16.66 12.04
C ARG A 147 1.52 15.76 11.09
N HIS A 148 1.14 16.33 9.96
CA HIS A 148 0.35 15.69 8.92
C HIS A 148 0.64 16.30 7.55
N TRP A 149 0.26 15.62 6.48
CA TRP A 149 0.41 16.12 5.12
C TRP A 149 -0.64 17.18 4.80
N SER A 150 -0.23 18.38 4.37
CA SER A 150 -1.17 19.47 4.06
C SER A 150 -2.12 19.16 2.90
N CYS A 151 -1.75 18.23 2.00
CA CYS A 151 -2.60 17.84 0.88
C CYS A 151 -3.76 16.92 1.27
N CYS A 152 -3.65 16.16 2.37
CA CYS A 152 -4.63 15.11 2.66
C CYS A 152 -4.89 14.84 4.16
N GLY A 153 -4.21 15.55 5.06
CA GLY A 153 -4.35 15.39 6.50
C GLY A 153 -3.70 14.13 7.09
N ASN A 154 -2.99 13.32 6.29
CA ASN A 154 -2.39 12.07 6.79
C ASN A 154 -1.25 12.35 7.78
N ILE A 155 -1.35 11.81 8.99
CA ILE A 155 -0.40 12.00 10.09
C ILE A 155 0.89 11.19 9.97
N LEU A 156 0.94 10.25 9.04
CA LEU A 156 2.11 9.41 8.81
C LEU A 156 2.95 10.02 7.69
N GLU A 157 4.19 10.40 7.98
CA GLU A 157 5.10 11.03 7.02
C GLU A 157 5.35 10.13 5.79
N HIS A 158 5.62 8.85 6.02
CA HIS A 158 5.94 7.87 4.97
C HIS A 158 4.70 7.10 4.45
N SER A 159 3.57 7.80 4.34
CA SER A 159 2.29 7.21 3.91
C SER A 159 1.95 7.50 2.47
N GLU A 160 0.96 6.76 1.95
CA GLU A 160 0.30 7.10 0.69
C GLU A 160 -0.64 8.31 0.90
N CYS A 161 -0.64 9.25 -0.05
CA CYS A 161 -1.61 10.34 -0.07
C CYS A 161 -3.04 9.80 -0.22
N VAL A 162 -3.95 10.22 0.67
CA VAL A 162 -5.37 9.80 0.62
C VAL A 162 -6.22 10.70 -0.29
N ARG A 163 -5.71 11.87 -0.69
CA ARG A 163 -6.39 12.73 -1.65
C ARG A 163 -6.35 12.06 -3.03
N ARG A 164 -7.52 11.76 -3.59
CA ARG A 164 -7.63 11.35 -5.00
C ARG A 164 -7.33 12.57 -5.86
N ASN A 165 -6.56 12.38 -6.94
CA ASN A 165 -6.07 13.45 -7.80
C ASN A 165 -7.24 14.37 -8.20
N SER A 166 -7.32 15.54 -7.59
CA SER A 166 -8.18 16.62 -8.06
C SER A 166 -7.32 17.34 -9.07
N ALA A 167 -7.71 17.34 -10.34
CA ALA A 167 -7.00 18.06 -11.39
C ALA A 167 -6.54 19.41 -10.86
N HIS A 168 -5.24 19.69 -10.97
CA HIS A 168 -4.67 20.99 -10.71
C HIS A 168 -5.46 22.01 -11.54
N TYR A 169 -6.35 22.79 -10.92
CA TYR A 169 -6.71 24.07 -11.50
C TYR A 169 -5.46 24.94 -11.36
N GLN A 170 -4.64 24.94 -12.41
CA GLN A 170 -3.75 26.06 -12.68
C GLN A 170 -4.64 27.30 -12.78
N PHE A 171 -4.54 28.18 -11.79
CA PHE A 171 -4.94 29.57 -12.01
C PHE A 171 -3.87 30.17 -12.92
N THR A 172 -4.19 30.25 -14.20
CA THR A 172 -3.47 31.11 -15.13
C THR A 172 -3.69 32.56 -14.68
N LEU A 173 -2.60 33.29 -14.48
CA LEU A 173 -2.59 34.74 -14.27
C LEU A 173 -3.11 35.48 -15.50
#